data_AF-K1GTI3-F1
#
_entry.id   AF-K1GTI3-F1
#
_cell.length_a   1.000
_cell.length_b   1.000
_cell.length_c   1.000
_cell.angle_alpha   90.00
_cell.angle_beta   90.00
_cell.angle_gamma   90.00
#
_symmetry.space_group_name_H-M   'P 1'
#
loop_
_entity.id
_entity.type
_entity.pdbx_description
1 polymer ?
#
loop_
_entity_poly.entity_id
_entity_poly.type
_entity_poly.pdbx_seq_one_letter_code
_entity_poly.pdbx_strand_id
1 'polypeptide(L)' 'MGKREVVIVREITKIYEEVLRGSTTELIEKLEKNPIKGEIVLLVEGQQKGGNKYVDDTD' A
#
# COMPACT_ATOMS: atom_id res chain seq x y z
N MET A 1 -8.10 7.25 -13.16
CA MET A 1 -7.04 7.00 -12.16
C MET A 1 -6.79 5.51 -12.07
N GLY A 2 -5.53 5.08 -11.94
CA GLY A 2 -5.15 3.66 -12.06
C GLY A 2 -5.43 2.88 -10.80
N LYS A 3 -6.17 1.77 -10.90
CA LYS A 3 -6.42 0.84 -9.79
C LYS A 3 -5.12 0.11 -9.46
N ARG A 4 -4.37 0.59 -8.47
CA ARG A 4 -3.26 -0.16 -7.85
C ARG A 4 -3.62 -0.46 -6.42
N GLU A 5 -3.25 -1.63 -5.95
CA GLU A 5 -3.33 -1.93 -4.53
C GLU A 5 -2.25 -1.16 -3.77
N VAL A 6 -2.65 -0.56 -2.65
CA VAL A 6 -1.79 0.29 -1.83
C VAL A 6 -2.04 0.00 -0.35
N VAL A 7 -0.98 0.12 0.44
CA VAL A 7 -1.04 0.07 1.90
C VAL A 7 -0.44 1.35 2.46
N ILE A 8 -1.17 1.99 3.38
CA ILE A 8 -0.72 3.14 4.16
C ILE A 8 -0.61 2.68 5.60
N VAL A 9 0.56 2.86 6.20
CA VAL A 9 0.80 2.57 7.62
C VAL A 9 1.18 3.86 8.32
N ARG A 10 0.61 4.10 9.50
CA ARG A 10 0.91 5.25 10.35
C ARG A 10 1.29 4.80 11.76
N GLU A 11 2.27 5.50 12.35
CA GLU A 11 2.70 5.32 13.75
C GLU A 11 3.11 3.88 14.12
N ILE A 12 3.95 3.26 13.28
CA ILE A 12 4.43 1.87 13.40
C ILE A 12 4.95 1.50 14.80
N THR A 13 5.50 2.45 15.56
CA THR A 13 6.10 2.19 16.89
C THR A 13 5.18 2.47 18.07
N LYS A 14 3.94 2.95 17.85
CA LYS A 14 2.96 3.17 18.93
C LYS A 14 1.94 2.03 18.95
N ILE A 15 1.36 1.78 20.11
CA ILE A 15 0.28 0.78 20.32
C ILE A 15 -0.94 1.04 19.40
N TYR A 16 -1.01 2.23 18.78
CA TYR A 16 -2.06 2.68 17.88
C TYR A 16 -1.62 2.70 16.41
N GLU A 17 -0.96 1.65 15.94
CA GLU A 17 -0.65 1.51 14.51
C GLU A 17 -1.95 1.51 13.70
N GLU A 18 -2.06 2.42 12.72
CA GLU A 18 -3.17 2.44 11.78
C GLU A 18 -2.68 1.92 10.42
N VAL A 19 -3.32 0.85 9.94
CA VAL A 19 -3.03 0.24 8.64
C VAL A 19 -4.26 0.34 7.74
N LEU A 20 -4.15 1.12 6.68
CA LEU A 20 -5.16 1.20 5.62
C LEU A 20 -4.69 0.43 4.41
N ARG A 21 -5.55 -0.43 3.87
CA ARG A 21 -5.28 -1.23 2.67
C ARG A 21 -6.43 -1.10 1.68
N GLY A 22 -6.10 -1.10 0.40
CA GLY A 22 -7.08 -1.18 -0.67
C GLY A 22 -6.58 -0.51 -1.94
N SER A 23 -7.49 -0.35 -2.89
CA SER A 23 -7.17 0.32 -4.14
C SER A 23 -6.89 1.81 -3.90
N THR A 24 -6.08 2.42 -4.75
CA THR A 24 -5.84 3.87 -4.73
C THR A 24 -7.13 4.69 -4.68
N THR A 25 -8.17 4.27 -5.40
CA THR A 25 -9.45 5.00 -5.46
C THR A 25 -10.15 5.00 -4.10
N GLU A 26 -10.27 3.84 -3.47
CA GLU A 26 -10.93 3.72 -2.16
C GLU A 26 -10.15 4.46 -1.07
N LEU A 27 -8.82 4.41 -1.13
CA LEU A 27 -7.98 5.09 -0.15
C LEU A 27 -8.04 6.61 -0.32
N ILE A 28 -8.07 7.13 -1.56
CA ILE A 28 -8.27 8.57 -1.79
C ILE A 28 -9.61 9.03 -1.19
N GLU A 29 -10.71 8.34 -1.48
CA GLU A 29 -12.03 8.70 -0.94
C GLU A 29 -12.08 8.65 0.60
N LYS A 30 -11.41 7.67 1.21
CA LYS A 30 -11.29 7.58 2.67
C LYS A 30 -10.48 8.74 3.25
N LEU A 31 -9.37 9.10 2.63
CA LEU A 31 -8.47 10.16 3.09
C LEU A 31 -9.03 11.56 2.87
N GLU A 32 -9.87 11.76 1.85
CA GLU A 32 -10.61 13.01 1.66
C GLU A 32 -11.60 13.26 2.79
N LYS A 33 -12.27 12.20 3.27
CA LYS A 33 -13.22 12.29 4.40
C LYS A 33 -12.51 12.40 5.75
N ASN A 34 -11.43 11.64 5.93
CA ASN A 34 -10.65 11.59 7.16
C ASN A 34 -9.15 11.71 6.84
N PRO A 35 -8.62 12.95 6.76
CA PRO A 35 -7.22 13.17 6.43
C PRO A 35 -6.28 12.61 7.50
N ILE A 36 -5.26 11.88 7.05
CA ILE A 36 -4.17 11.44 7.90
C ILE A 36 -3.19 12.59 8.12
N LYS A 37 -2.67 12.70 9.35
CA LYS A 37 -1.61 13.64 9.74
C LYS A 37 -0.40 12.89 10.27
N GLY A 38 0.79 13.48 10.11
CA GLY A 38 2.05 12.89 10.57
C GLY A 38 2.74 12.04 9.50
N GLU A 39 3.80 11.36 9.90
CA GLU A 39 4.60 10.51 9.02
C GLU A 39 3.86 9.21 8.69
N ILE A 40 3.97 8.77 7.43
CA ILE A 40 3.38 7.53 6.95
C ILE A 40 4.40 6.71 6.17
N VAL A 41 4.17 5.40 6.14
CA VAL A 41 4.81 4.49 5.19
C VAL A 41 3.78 4.13 4.13
N LEU A 42 4.15 4.30 2.86
CA LEU A 42 3.32 3.98 1.71
C LEU A 42 3.93 2.81 0.95
N LEU A 43 3.21 1.69 0.86
CA LEU A 43 3.55 0.56 0.01
C LEU A 43 2.63 0.57 -1.21
N VAL A 44 3.21 0.54 -2.39
CA VAL A 44 2.48 0.56 -3.66
C VAL A 44 2.74 -0.76 -4.38
N GLU A 45 1.68 -1.38 -4.90
CA GLU A 45 1.80 -2.55 -5.76
C GLU A 45 2.77 -2.28 -6.91
N GLY A 46 3.75 -3.17 -7.07
CA GLY A 46 4.69 -3.11 -8.18
C GLY A 46 3.97 -3.22 -9.52
N GLN A 47 4.58 -2.69 -10.58
CA GLN A 47 4.03 -2.89 -11.91
C GLN A 47 4.00 -4.39 -12.23
N GLN A 48 2.84 -4.92 -12.62
CA GLN A 48 2.74 -6.26 -13.17
C GLN A 48 3.53 -6.30 -14.49
N LYS A 49 4.81 -6.68 -14.41
CA LYS A 49 5.55 -7.14 -15.57
C LYS A 49 4.93 -8.48 -15.95
N GLY A 50 4.44 -8.60 -17.19
CA GLY A 50 3.99 -9.89 -17.71
C GLY A 50 5.07 -10.94 -17.46
N GLY A 51 4.76 -11.90 -16.58
CA GLY A 51 5.56 -13.07 -16.25
C GLY A 51 6.99 -12.80 -15.77
N ASN A 52 7.21 -12.70 -14.46
CA ASN A 52 8.54 -13.01 -13.94
C ASN A 52 8.62 -14.54 -13.77
N LYS A 53 9.37 -15.19 -14.67
CA LYS A 53 9.82 -16.57 -14.46
C LYS A 53 10.75 -16.54 -13.25
N TYR A 54 10.25 -16.89 -12.08
CA TYR A 54 11.14 -17.37 -11.04
C TYR A 54 11.74 -18.67 -11.59
N VAL A 55 12.98 -18.62 -12.04
CA VAL A 55 13.83 -19.81 -12.13
C VAL A 55 14.24 -20.10 -10.70
N ASP A 56 13.68 -21.19 -10.17
CA ASP A 56 14.13 -21.75 -8.90
C ASP A 56 15.47 -22.43 -9.19
N ASP A 57 16.57 -21.71 -8.93
CA ASP A 57 17.94 -22.21 -9.09
C ASP A 57 18.32 -23.11 -7.89
N THR A 58 17.46 -24.06 -7.54
CA THR A 58 17.83 -25.15 -6.64
C THR A 58 18.16 -26.39 -7.49
N ASP A 59 19.39 -26.41 -8.00
CA ASP A 59 20.12 -27.66 -8.26
C ASP A 59 20.63 -28.27 -6.94
#